data_AF-A0A538NXU7-F1
#
_entry.id   AF-A0A538NXU7-F1
#
_cell.length_a   1.000
_cell.length_b   1.000
_cell.length_c   1.000
_cell.angle_alpha   90.00
_cell.angle_beta   90.00
_cell.angle_gamma   90.00
#
_symmetry.space_group_name_H-M   'P 1'
#
loop_
_entity.id
_entity.type
_entity.pdbx_description
1 polymer ?
#
loop_
_entity_poly.entity_id
_entity_poly.type
_entity_poly.pdbx_seq_one_letter_code
_entity_poly.pdbx_strand_id
1 'polypeptide(L)'
;MRRLRAWGNDLIGFLFLPETDKWLTVLRVGLGLQVTVYALFLKSDWQYLFAGTGKGLVSRELGEAIISFDSPFIPKLGWLVTLGGHVNIGEETVLSVAWACLLVAGCCLLLGLFCRPAAISAWFLHLCAAQSGGLLAYGADNFMTMGLFYLMLSPLPDRYSLDHWLGKTKPKNPQLLGFWRRVLQLHLCLVYFFGGLGKSLGSGWWDGSNLWRALIRPPFDIISPDILIRFKYLLPILGISICLIELGYVFCIWMKKTRFIWLVCIVAMHIAIGLTMGMYLFALIMIVLNLAAFGPDFGSLFLAYRERFRPVLPERLSP
;
A
#
# COMPACT_ATOMS: atom_id res chain seq x y z
N MET A 1 16.11 -4.30 -37.75
CA MET A 1 14.71 -3.87 -37.61
C MET A 1 13.73 -4.97 -37.19
N ARG A 2 13.73 -6.18 -37.79
CA ARG A 2 12.80 -7.28 -37.40
C ARG A 2 12.91 -7.73 -35.92
N ARG A 3 14.12 -7.88 -35.38
CA ARG A 3 14.34 -8.24 -33.97
C ARG A 3 13.83 -7.19 -32.98
N LEU A 4 14.00 -5.90 -33.30
CA LEU A 4 13.49 -4.79 -32.47
C LEU A 4 11.96 -4.74 -32.45
N ARG A 5 11.29 -5.03 -33.58
CA ARG A 5 9.83 -5.15 -33.63
C ARG A 5 9.31 -6.36 -32.86
N ALA A 6 10.01 -7.50 -32.91
CA ALA A 6 9.63 -8.68 -32.14
C ALA A 6 9.70 -8.41 -30.63
N TRP A 7 10.81 -7.84 -30.15
CA TRP A 7 10.95 -7.41 -28.75
C TRP A 7 9.90 -6.38 -28.32
N GLY A 8 9.56 -5.42 -29.20
CA GLY A 8 8.50 -4.45 -28.93
C GLY A 8 7.12 -5.11 -28.77
N ASN A 9 6.80 -6.08 -29.62
CA ASN A 9 5.53 -6.81 -29.54
C ASN A 9 5.46 -7.70 -28.28
N ASP A 10 6.56 -8.33 -27.89
CA ASP A 10 6.64 -9.13 -26.65
C ASP A 10 6.47 -8.25 -25.40
N LEU A 11 7.06 -7.05 -25.40
CA LEU A 11 6.92 -6.07 -24.33
C LEU A 11 5.48 -5.56 -24.22
N ILE A 12 4.84 -5.24 -25.33
CA ILE A 12 3.44 -4.81 -25.36
C ILE A 12 2.54 -5.95 -24.88
N GLY A 13 2.77 -7.19 -25.34
CA GLY A 13 2.03 -8.37 -24.88
C GLY A 13 2.20 -8.63 -23.39
N PHE A 14 3.39 -8.36 -22.83
CA PHE A 14 3.64 -8.48 -21.40
C PHE A 14 2.92 -7.38 -20.60
N LEU A 15 3.04 -6.11 -21.01
CA LEU A 15 2.49 -4.96 -20.30
C LEU A 15 0.97 -4.87 -20.40
N PHE A 16 0.39 -5.14 -21.56
CA PHE A 16 -1.04 -4.95 -21.84
C PHE A 16 -1.84 -6.25 -21.86
N LEU A 17 -1.40 -7.26 -21.11
CA LEU A 17 -2.10 -8.54 -21.02
C LEU A 17 -3.54 -8.31 -20.53
N PRO A 18 -4.59 -8.75 -21.27
CA PRO A 18 -5.96 -8.57 -20.84
C PRO A 18 -6.20 -9.24 -19.48
N GLU A 19 -6.67 -8.45 -18.51
CA GLU A 19 -6.85 -8.90 -17.13
C GLU A 19 -8.27 -8.64 -16.63
N THR A 20 -8.65 -9.38 -15.58
CA THR A 20 -9.94 -9.19 -14.91
C THR A 20 -9.85 -8.09 -13.85
N ASP A 21 -10.96 -7.47 -13.51
CA ASP A 21 -11.06 -6.36 -12.55
C ASP A 21 -11.00 -6.78 -11.06
N LYS A 22 -10.74 -8.06 -10.78
CA LYS A 22 -10.57 -8.58 -9.41
C LYS A 22 -9.45 -7.88 -8.67
N TRP A 23 -8.30 -7.66 -9.32
CA TRP A 23 -7.16 -6.96 -8.72
C TRP A 23 -7.52 -5.53 -8.32
N LEU A 24 -8.31 -4.87 -9.18
CA LEU A 24 -8.75 -3.50 -8.99
C LEU A 24 -9.74 -3.41 -7.83
N THR A 25 -10.62 -4.40 -7.68
CA THR A 25 -11.52 -4.50 -6.52
C THR A 25 -10.73 -4.61 -5.21
N VAL A 26 -9.74 -5.50 -5.17
CA VAL A 26 -8.86 -5.68 -3.99
C VAL A 26 -8.12 -4.38 -3.68
N LEU A 27 -7.60 -3.71 -4.70
CA LEU A 27 -6.90 -2.42 -4.54
C LEU A 27 -7.85 -1.34 -4.02
N ARG A 28 -9.04 -1.19 -4.60
CA ARG A 28 -10.04 -0.20 -4.19
C ARG A 28 -10.46 -0.40 -2.74
N VAL A 29 -10.91 -1.60 -2.40
CA VAL A 29 -11.39 -1.91 -1.04
C VAL A 29 -10.26 -1.79 -0.03
N GLY A 30 -9.07 -2.31 -0.36
CA GLY A 30 -7.91 -2.21 0.52
C GLY A 30 -7.44 -0.78 0.75
N LEU A 31 -7.38 0.06 -0.29
CA LEU A 31 -7.02 1.47 -0.16
C LEU A 31 -8.13 2.28 0.52
N GLY A 32 -9.40 1.98 0.26
CA GLY A 32 -10.51 2.58 1.01
C GLY A 32 -10.42 2.29 2.50
N LEU A 33 -10.08 1.04 2.87
CA LEU A 33 -9.85 0.65 4.26
C LEU A 33 -8.66 1.41 4.84
N GLN A 34 -7.53 1.43 4.11
CA GLN A 34 -6.32 2.16 4.52
C GLN A 34 -6.62 3.64 4.79
N VAL A 35 -7.28 4.34 3.86
CA VAL A 35 -7.66 5.76 3.99
C VAL A 35 -8.57 5.98 5.19
N THR A 36 -9.56 5.11 5.38
CA THR A 36 -10.51 5.22 6.48
C THR A 36 -9.81 5.03 7.82
N VAL A 37 -8.99 3.99 7.96
CA VAL A 37 -8.22 3.73 9.19
C VAL A 37 -7.22 4.86 9.46
N TYR A 38 -6.52 5.34 8.43
CA TYR A 38 -5.62 6.49 8.53
C TYR A 38 -6.33 7.73 9.07
N ALA A 39 -7.47 8.10 8.47
CA ALA A 39 -8.24 9.25 8.93
C ALA A 39 -8.77 9.07 10.36
N LEU A 40 -9.22 7.87 10.74
CA LEU A 40 -9.68 7.59 12.09
C LEU A 40 -8.55 7.66 13.13
N PHE A 41 -7.36 7.14 12.80
CA PHE A 41 -6.20 7.16 13.68
C PHE A 41 -5.72 8.59 13.95
N LEU A 42 -5.74 9.43 12.93
CA LEU A 42 -5.34 10.83 13.05
C LEU A 42 -6.42 11.73 13.63
N LYS A 43 -7.66 11.25 13.88
CA LYS A 43 -8.79 12.10 14.28
C LYS A 43 -8.48 12.97 15.51
N SER A 44 -7.86 12.39 16.55
CA SER A 44 -7.51 13.10 17.79
C SER A 44 -6.45 14.17 17.57
N ASP A 45 -5.47 13.86 16.72
CA ASP A 45 -4.24 14.64 16.60
C ASP A 45 -4.23 15.51 15.34
N TRP A 46 -5.21 15.40 14.44
CA TRP A 46 -5.21 16.08 13.14
C TRP A 46 -5.03 17.59 13.26
N GLN A 47 -5.81 18.23 14.14
CA GLN A 47 -5.68 19.67 14.38
C GLN A 47 -4.34 20.03 15.01
N TYR A 48 -3.86 19.19 15.94
CA TYR A 48 -2.59 19.41 16.61
C TYR A 48 -1.39 19.28 15.67
N LEU A 49 -1.41 18.28 14.77
CA LEU A 49 -0.33 17.98 13.83
C LEU A 49 -0.27 18.96 12.66
N PHE A 50 -1.41 19.49 12.22
CA PHE A 50 -1.49 20.33 11.02
C PHE A 50 -1.78 21.82 11.30
N ALA A 51 -1.84 22.23 12.57
CA ALA A 51 -1.93 23.64 12.92
C ALA A 51 -0.70 24.44 12.44
N GLY A 52 -0.94 25.69 12.02
CA GLY A 52 0.05 26.63 11.52
C GLY A 52 1.17 26.92 12.53
N THR A 53 0.88 27.66 13.60
CA THR A 53 1.89 28.03 14.60
C THR A 53 1.31 28.02 16.03
N GLY A 54 2.10 27.54 17.00
CA GLY A 54 1.84 27.70 18.44
C GLY A 54 1.01 26.60 19.14
N LYS A 55 0.41 25.65 18.41
CA LYS A 55 -0.36 24.54 19.01
C LYS A 55 0.35 23.18 18.99
N GLY A 56 1.19 22.90 18.00
CA GLY A 56 1.87 21.61 17.81
C GLY A 56 3.37 21.65 18.14
N LEU A 57 3.94 20.49 18.49
CA LEU A 57 5.40 20.31 18.67
C LEU A 57 6.21 20.56 17.38
N VAL A 58 5.62 20.25 16.22
CA VAL A 58 6.15 20.53 14.88
C VAL A 58 5.04 21.26 14.13
N SER A 59 5.29 22.49 13.69
CA SER A 59 4.32 23.26 12.92
C SER A 59 4.21 22.75 11.49
N ARG A 60 2.98 22.76 10.96
CA ARG A 60 2.73 22.58 9.52
C ARG A 60 3.57 23.55 8.69
N GLU A 61 3.66 24.80 9.12
CA GLU A 61 4.43 25.84 8.44
C GLU A 61 5.91 25.48 8.29
N LEU A 62 6.51 24.82 9.29
CA LEU A 62 7.90 24.35 9.21
C LEU A 62 8.04 23.24 8.15
N GLY A 63 7.17 22.24 8.17
CA GLY A 63 7.18 21.16 7.17
C GLY A 63 6.97 21.69 5.76
N GLU A 64 6.00 22.59 5.59
CA GLU A 64 5.70 23.21 4.31
C GLU A 64 6.78 24.17 3.82
N ALA A 65 7.48 24.86 4.72
CA ALA A 65 8.62 25.72 4.40
C ALA A 65 9.81 24.90 3.89
N ILE A 66 10.14 23.78 4.55
CA ILE A 66 11.20 22.86 4.08
C ILE A 66 10.92 22.41 2.64
N ILE A 67 9.69 21.98 2.37
CA ILE A 67 9.28 21.51 1.03
C ILE A 67 9.22 22.66 0.01
N SER A 68 8.95 23.88 0.46
CA SER A 68 8.93 25.05 -0.44
C SER A 68 10.30 25.37 -1.04
N PHE A 69 11.39 24.98 -0.38
CA PHE A 69 12.73 25.10 -0.95
C PHE A 69 12.96 24.15 -2.14
N ASP A 70 12.31 22.99 -2.14
CA ASP A 70 12.44 22.03 -3.25
C ASP A 70 11.56 22.44 -4.44
N SER A 71 10.27 22.70 -4.19
CA SER A 71 9.36 23.16 -5.24
C SER A 71 8.11 23.83 -4.67
N PRO A 72 7.72 25.00 -5.19
CA PRO A 72 6.49 25.67 -4.79
C PRO A 72 5.23 24.97 -5.28
N PHE A 73 5.31 24.02 -6.22
CA PHE A 73 4.16 23.37 -6.86
C PHE A 73 3.71 22.07 -6.20
N ILE A 74 4.35 21.66 -5.10
CA ILE A 74 3.95 20.47 -4.35
C ILE A 74 2.65 20.79 -3.60
N PRO A 75 1.56 20.01 -3.74
CA PRO A 75 0.32 20.24 -3.03
C PRO A 75 0.49 20.17 -1.51
N LYS A 76 -0.07 21.13 -0.79
CA LYS A 76 0.03 21.27 0.68
C LYS A 76 -1.33 21.60 1.28
N LEU A 77 -1.57 21.19 2.53
CA LEU A 77 -2.73 21.63 3.30
C LEU A 77 -2.77 23.16 3.45
N GLY A 78 -1.62 23.83 3.50
CA GLY A 78 -1.54 25.28 3.50
C GLY A 78 -2.26 25.96 2.34
N TRP A 79 -2.32 25.33 1.15
CA TRP A 79 -3.10 25.86 0.03
C TRP A 79 -4.61 25.86 0.29
N LEU A 80 -5.09 24.85 1.02
CA LEU A 80 -6.50 24.78 1.43
C LEU A 80 -6.77 25.82 2.52
N VAL A 81 -5.84 26.01 3.45
CA VAL A 81 -5.96 27.01 4.52
C VAL A 81 -5.96 28.43 3.95
N THR A 82 -5.06 28.75 3.01
CA THR A 82 -5.05 30.08 2.36
C THR A 82 -6.32 30.32 1.54
N LEU A 83 -6.78 29.31 0.80
CA LEU A 83 -8.03 29.38 0.05
C LEU A 83 -9.25 29.57 0.96
N GLY A 84 -9.30 28.90 2.10
CA GLY A 84 -10.33 29.12 3.13
C GLY A 84 -10.26 30.51 3.75
N GLY A 85 -9.05 31.03 3.97
CA GLY A 85 -8.82 32.39 4.45
C GLY A 85 -9.38 33.47 3.52
N HIS A 86 -9.30 33.29 2.20
CA HIS A 86 -9.95 34.18 1.23
C HIS A 86 -11.48 34.24 1.37
N VAL A 87 -12.09 33.19 1.94
CA VAL A 87 -13.54 33.09 2.19
C VAL A 87 -13.86 33.32 3.67
N ASN A 88 -12.89 33.82 4.46
CA ASN A 88 -13.01 34.09 5.90
C ASN A 88 -13.35 32.85 6.75
N ILE A 89 -12.89 31.67 6.32
CA ILE A 89 -13.01 30.41 7.05
C ILE A 89 -11.76 30.24 7.93
N GLY A 90 -11.96 29.95 9.22
CA GLY A 90 -10.85 29.69 10.14
C GLY A 90 -10.06 28.42 9.79
N GLU A 91 -8.76 28.42 10.06
CA GLU A 91 -7.85 27.30 9.77
C GLU A 91 -8.36 25.97 10.34
N GLU A 92 -8.80 25.97 11.60
CA GLU A 92 -9.35 24.78 12.27
C GLU A 92 -10.51 24.18 11.48
N THR A 93 -11.41 25.02 10.96
CA THR A 93 -12.55 24.57 10.16
C THR A 93 -12.09 23.97 8.84
N VAL A 94 -11.12 24.58 8.16
CA VAL A 94 -10.55 24.04 6.92
C VAL A 94 -9.91 22.68 7.16
N LEU A 95 -9.10 22.55 8.21
CA LEU A 95 -8.46 21.29 8.57
C LEU A 95 -9.48 20.21 8.93
N SER A 96 -10.53 20.54 9.68
CA SER A 96 -11.63 19.61 9.99
C SER A 96 -12.39 19.18 8.75
N VAL A 97 -12.65 20.09 7.81
CA VAL A 97 -13.31 19.77 6.53
C VAL A 97 -12.41 18.88 5.67
N ALA A 98 -11.11 19.16 5.60
CA ALA A 98 -10.16 18.33 4.86
C ALA A 98 -10.11 16.89 5.41
N TRP A 99 -10.06 16.74 6.73
CA TRP A 99 -10.14 15.45 7.41
C TRP A 99 -11.46 14.72 7.11
N ALA A 100 -12.60 15.42 7.23
CA ALA A 100 -13.91 14.83 6.97
C ALA A 100 -14.04 14.38 5.51
N CYS A 101 -13.57 15.18 4.56
CA CYS A 101 -13.53 14.83 3.14
C CYS A 101 -12.64 13.61 2.88
N LEU A 102 -11.49 13.49 3.56
CA LEU A 102 -10.61 12.33 3.44
C LEU A 102 -11.30 11.05 3.96
N LEU A 103 -11.95 11.14 5.12
CA LEU A 103 -12.71 10.02 5.69
C LEU A 103 -13.86 9.59 4.78
N VAL A 104 -14.64 10.56 4.28
CA VAL A 104 -15.75 10.29 3.35
C VAL A 104 -15.23 9.67 2.05
N ALA A 105 -14.13 10.17 1.49
CA ALA A 105 -13.52 9.59 0.30
C ALA A 105 -13.08 8.12 0.54
N GLY A 106 -12.50 7.82 1.71
CA GLY A 106 -12.17 6.45 2.12
C GLY A 106 -13.39 5.53 2.19
N CYS A 107 -14.47 5.98 2.85
CA CYS A 107 -15.74 5.25 2.92
C CYS A 107 -16.39 5.05 1.54
N CYS A 108 -16.38 6.08 0.69
CA CYS A 108 -16.85 6.01 -0.68
C CYS A 108 -16.05 4.97 -1.49
N LEU A 109 -14.73 4.94 -1.33
CA LEU A 109 -13.88 3.92 -1.95
C LEU A 109 -14.19 2.52 -1.42
N LEU A 110 -14.44 2.32 -0.13
CA LEU A 110 -14.85 1.03 0.44
C LEU A 110 -16.15 0.51 -0.16
N LEU A 111 -17.17 1.37 -0.16
CA LEU A 111 -18.50 1.04 -0.67
C LEU A 111 -18.54 0.97 -2.21
N GLY A 112 -17.62 1.65 -2.87
CA GLY A 112 -17.58 1.77 -4.32
C GLY A 112 -18.61 2.76 -4.85
N LEU A 113 -18.75 3.90 -4.16
CA LEU A 113 -19.58 5.04 -4.52
C LEU A 113 -18.71 6.17 -5.07
N PHE A 114 -19.12 6.77 -6.19
CA PHE A 114 -18.38 7.84 -6.88
C PHE A 114 -16.87 7.52 -7.01
N CYS A 115 -16.52 6.31 -7.44
CA CYS A 115 -15.17 5.74 -7.34
C CYS A 115 -14.07 6.65 -7.88
N ARG A 116 -14.30 7.32 -9.02
CA ARG A 116 -13.32 8.22 -9.65
C ARG A 116 -13.12 9.51 -8.86
N PRO A 117 -14.16 10.34 -8.60
CA PRO A 117 -14.03 11.48 -7.70
C PRO A 117 -13.44 11.10 -6.34
N ALA A 118 -13.90 10.01 -5.73
CA ALA A 118 -13.40 9.56 -4.43
C ALA A 118 -11.91 9.20 -4.46
N ALA A 119 -11.43 8.53 -5.52
CA ALA A 119 -10.01 8.22 -5.68
C ALA A 119 -9.16 9.49 -5.87
N ILE A 120 -9.62 10.44 -6.69
CA ILE A 120 -8.93 11.71 -6.92
C ILE A 120 -8.87 12.52 -5.61
N SER A 121 -9.99 12.66 -4.92
CA SER A 121 -10.08 13.39 -3.65
C SER A 121 -9.24 12.74 -2.56
N ALA A 122 -9.30 11.41 -2.42
CA ALA A 122 -8.47 10.68 -1.46
C ALA A 122 -6.98 10.85 -1.75
N TRP A 123 -6.57 10.72 -3.02
CA TRP A 123 -5.18 10.93 -3.43
C TRP A 123 -4.71 12.35 -3.13
N PHE A 124 -5.47 13.36 -3.55
CA PHE A 124 -5.10 14.76 -3.39
C PHE A 124 -5.02 15.18 -1.91
N LEU A 125 -6.05 14.87 -1.13
CA LEU A 125 -6.09 15.22 0.29
C LEU A 125 -5.01 14.49 1.09
N HIS A 126 -4.79 13.20 0.81
CA HIS A 126 -3.71 12.44 1.43
C HIS A 126 -2.33 12.99 1.03
N LEU A 127 -2.11 13.33 -0.25
CA LEU A 127 -0.87 13.94 -0.69
C LEU A 127 -0.60 15.26 0.03
N CYS A 128 -1.60 16.13 0.12
CA CYS A 128 -1.49 17.38 0.89
C CYS A 128 -1.11 17.10 2.35
N ALA A 129 -1.78 16.13 3.00
CA ALA A 129 -1.50 15.78 4.39
C ALA A 129 -0.09 15.19 4.59
N ALA A 130 0.31 14.26 3.74
CA ALA A 130 1.63 13.62 3.79
C ALA A 130 2.75 14.64 3.58
N GLN A 131 2.60 15.54 2.62
CA GLN A 131 3.60 16.60 2.37
C GLN A 131 3.60 17.62 3.50
N SER A 132 2.45 18.13 3.93
CA SER A 132 2.36 19.07 5.07
C SER A 132 2.86 18.47 6.38
N GLY A 133 2.77 17.15 6.56
CA GLY A 133 3.27 16.45 7.74
C GLY A 133 4.80 16.38 7.80
N GLY A 134 5.48 16.58 6.67
CA GLY A 134 6.94 16.69 6.55
C GLY A 134 7.69 15.61 7.33
N LEU A 135 8.26 16.00 8.48
CA LEU A 135 9.07 15.14 9.36
C LEU A 135 8.30 13.96 9.98
N LEU A 136 6.97 14.02 9.99
CA LEU A 136 6.11 12.97 10.53
C LEU A 136 5.71 11.93 9.46
N ALA A 137 5.85 12.28 8.19
CA ALA A 137 5.54 11.37 7.10
C ALA A 137 6.60 10.26 7.03
N TYR A 138 6.14 9.03 6.84
CA TYR A 138 7.02 7.87 6.76
C TYR A 138 6.60 6.93 5.63
N GLY A 139 7.17 5.72 5.62
CA GLY A 139 6.96 4.75 4.55
C GLY A 139 5.48 4.49 4.21
N ALA A 140 4.59 4.47 5.22
CA ALA A 140 3.16 4.22 4.98
C ALA A 140 2.52 5.29 4.09
N ASP A 141 2.79 6.58 4.35
CA ASP A 141 2.23 7.71 3.60
C ASP A 141 2.70 7.68 2.14
N ASN A 142 3.97 7.32 1.92
CA ASN A 142 4.53 7.19 0.58
C ASN A 142 3.83 6.07 -0.21
N PHE A 143 3.71 4.87 0.36
CA PHE A 143 3.04 3.73 -0.30
C PHE A 143 1.54 3.96 -0.49
N MET A 144 0.90 4.64 0.45
CA MET A 144 -0.51 5.00 0.35
C MET A 144 -0.75 6.01 -0.77
N THR A 145 0.07 7.06 -0.87
CA THR A 145 0.01 8.05 -1.96
C THR A 145 0.24 7.39 -3.32
N MET A 146 1.24 6.51 -3.42
CA MET A 146 1.52 5.76 -4.66
C MET A 146 0.37 4.81 -5.04
N GLY A 147 -0.19 4.09 -4.06
CA GLY A 147 -1.34 3.22 -4.28
C GLY A 147 -2.58 3.98 -4.76
N LEU A 148 -2.90 5.10 -4.11
CA LEU A 148 -4.01 5.98 -4.48
C LEU A 148 -3.80 6.60 -5.86
N PHE A 149 -2.57 6.93 -6.23
CA PHE A 149 -2.22 7.42 -7.57
C PHE A 149 -2.55 6.37 -8.64
N TYR A 150 -2.15 5.11 -8.42
CA TYR A 150 -2.49 4.02 -9.34
C TYR A 150 -4.00 3.77 -9.40
N LEU A 151 -4.71 3.84 -8.27
CA LEU A 151 -6.16 3.69 -8.23
C LEU A 151 -6.87 4.80 -9.02
N MET A 152 -6.43 6.05 -8.87
CA MET A 152 -6.96 7.21 -9.59
C MET A 152 -6.86 7.06 -11.12
N LEU A 153 -5.74 6.52 -11.61
CA LEU A 153 -5.51 6.34 -13.05
C LEU A 153 -6.10 5.05 -13.62
N SER A 154 -6.39 4.08 -12.75
CA SER A 154 -6.99 2.82 -13.16
C SER A 154 -8.42 3.01 -13.69
N PRO A 155 -8.88 2.15 -14.62
CA PRO A 155 -10.23 2.26 -15.17
C PRO A 155 -11.30 1.81 -14.15
N LEU A 156 -11.69 2.73 -13.27
CA LEU A 156 -12.86 2.62 -12.39
C LEU A 156 -14.16 2.97 -13.16
N PRO A 157 -15.34 2.44 -12.77
CA PRO A 157 -15.62 1.56 -11.61
C PRO A 157 -15.38 0.05 -11.87
N ASP A 158 -15.01 -0.71 -10.82
CA ASP A 158 -14.94 -2.20 -10.83
C ASP A 158 -16.32 -2.87 -10.68
N ARG A 159 -16.44 -4.14 -11.04
CA ARG A 159 -17.70 -4.90 -11.01
C ARG A 159 -18.34 -5.04 -9.63
N TYR A 160 -17.55 -4.94 -8.56
CA TYR A 160 -18.05 -5.00 -7.17
C TYR A 160 -18.30 -3.63 -6.54
N SER A 161 -18.23 -2.55 -7.32
CA SER A 161 -18.62 -1.22 -6.86
C SER A 161 -20.13 -1.02 -6.97
N LEU A 162 -20.70 -0.26 -6.03
CA LEU A 162 -22.10 0.14 -6.09
C LEU A 162 -22.39 1.00 -7.32
N ASP A 163 -21.43 1.84 -7.75
CA ASP A 163 -21.53 2.61 -9.00
C ASP A 163 -21.79 1.71 -10.22
N HIS A 164 -21.08 0.58 -10.32
CA HIS A 164 -21.28 -0.38 -11.41
C HIS A 164 -22.65 -1.04 -11.34
N TRP A 165 -23.11 -1.38 -10.13
CA TRP A 165 -24.42 -1.99 -9.90
C TRP A 165 -25.57 -1.05 -10.26
N LEU A 166 -25.47 0.23 -9.86
CA LEU A 166 -26.46 1.28 -10.12
C LEU A 166 -26.45 1.73 -11.59
N GLY A 167 -25.28 1.87 -12.20
CA GLY A 167 -25.11 2.41 -13.56
C GLY A 167 -25.07 1.36 -14.68
N LYS A 168 -25.00 0.05 -14.37
CA LYS A 168 -24.81 -1.05 -15.33
C LYS A 168 -23.68 -0.81 -16.33
N THR A 169 -22.63 -0.10 -15.92
CA THR A 169 -21.55 0.36 -16.81
C THR A 169 -20.61 -0.78 -17.16
N LYS A 170 -20.43 -1.10 -18.45
CA LYS A 170 -19.49 -2.17 -18.86
C LYS A 170 -18.05 -1.89 -18.36
N PRO A 171 -17.29 -2.91 -17.91
CA PRO A 171 -15.91 -2.75 -17.48
C PRO A 171 -15.06 -2.15 -18.62
N LYS A 172 -14.34 -1.06 -18.32
CA LYS A 172 -13.60 -0.30 -19.31
C LYS A 172 -12.22 -0.93 -19.55
N ASN A 173 -11.97 -1.29 -20.82
CA ASN A 173 -10.67 -1.62 -21.40
C ASN A 173 -9.78 -2.63 -20.61
N PRO A 174 -9.93 -3.95 -20.85
CA PRO A 174 -9.15 -5.01 -20.20
C PRO A 174 -7.63 -4.89 -20.34
N GLN A 175 -7.13 -4.28 -21.42
CA GLN A 175 -5.70 -4.09 -21.64
C GLN A 175 -5.11 -3.03 -20.70
N LEU A 176 -5.88 -1.96 -20.43
CA LEU A 176 -5.46 -0.90 -19.51
C LEU A 176 -5.48 -1.41 -18.05
N LEU A 177 -6.43 -2.29 -17.72
CA LEU A 177 -6.42 -3.02 -16.44
C LEU A 177 -5.14 -3.84 -16.27
N GLY A 178 -4.76 -4.58 -17.31
CA GLY A 178 -3.49 -5.32 -17.35
C GLY A 178 -2.28 -4.42 -17.11
N PHE A 179 -2.21 -3.31 -17.84
CA PHE A 179 -1.12 -2.34 -17.73
C PHE A 179 -0.92 -1.82 -16.32
N TRP A 180 -1.98 -1.32 -15.67
CA TRP A 180 -1.85 -0.78 -14.31
C TRP A 180 -1.52 -1.87 -13.28
N ARG A 181 -2.05 -3.09 -13.45
CA ARG A 181 -1.64 -4.24 -12.63
C ARG A 181 -0.16 -4.56 -12.81
N ARG A 182 0.36 -4.54 -14.04
CA ARG A 182 1.78 -4.77 -14.35
C ARG A 182 2.69 -3.70 -13.77
N VAL A 183 2.30 -2.43 -13.89
CA VAL A 183 3.03 -1.32 -13.27
C VAL A 183 3.13 -1.52 -11.76
N LEU A 184 2.02 -1.88 -11.09
CA LEU A 184 2.02 -2.17 -9.66
C LEU A 184 2.92 -3.37 -9.30
N GLN A 185 2.86 -4.46 -10.06
CA GLN A 185 3.71 -5.64 -9.88
C GLN A 185 5.20 -5.30 -9.97
N LEU A 186 5.59 -4.57 -11.02
CA LEU A 186 6.99 -4.15 -11.23
C LEU A 186 7.43 -3.16 -10.14
N HIS A 187 6.57 -2.23 -9.76
CA HIS A 187 6.86 -1.27 -8.70
C HIS A 187 7.14 -1.99 -7.37
N LEU A 188 6.30 -2.95 -6.96
CA LEU A 188 6.54 -3.75 -5.76
C LEU A 188 7.85 -4.55 -5.84
N CYS A 189 8.15 -5.15 -7.01
CA CYS A 189 9.42 -5.82 -7.20
C CYS A 189 10.61 -4.87 -6.98
N LEU A 190 10.56 -3.63 -7.48
CA LEU A 190 11.63 -2.65 -7.26
C LEU A 190 11.74 -2.24 -5.79
N VAL A 191 10.61 -1.99 -5.13
CA VAL A 191 10.56 -1.64 -3.70
C VAL A 191 11.21 -2.73 -2.85
N TYR A 192 10.84 -3.99 -3.06
CA TYR A 192 11.43 -5.11 -2.33
C TYR A 192 12.88 -5.37 -2.72
N PHE A 193 13.24 -5.20 -4.00
CA PHE A 193 14.61 -5.36 -4.46
C PHE A 193 15.55 -4.38 -3.76
N PHE A 194 15.25 -3.08 -3.82
CA PHE A 194 16.10 -2.06 -3.22
C PHE A 194 16.06 -2.10 -1.70
N GLY A 195 14.89 -2.41 -1.12
CA GLY A 195 14.75 -2.65 0.32
C GLY A 195 15.62 -3.81 0.81
N GLY A 196 15.56 -4.95 0.12
CA GLY A 196 16.32 -6.16 0.47
C GLY A 196 17.81 -6.00 0.19
N LEU A 197 18.18 -5.34 -0.91
CA LEU A 197 19.56 -5.06 -1.26
C LEU A 197 20.20 -4.12 -0.22
N GLY A 198 19.50 -3.05 0.15
CA GLY A 198 19.96 -2.12 1.19
C GLY A 198 20.17 -2.80 2.54
N LYS A 199 19.26 -3.71 2.92
CA LYS A 199 19.43 -4.52 4.15
C LYS A 199 20.58 -5.52 4.03
N SER A 200 20.71 -6.18 2.89
CA SER A 200 21.76 -7.20 2.69
C SER A 200 23.16 -6.62 2.65
N LEU A 201 23.32 -5.41 2.12
CA LEU A 201 24.59 -4.66 2.10
C LEU A 201 24.85 -3.92 3.41
N GLY A 202 23.80 -3.61 4.17
CA GLY A 202 23.90 -2.93 5.46
C GLY A 202 24.53 -3.82 6.52
N SER A 203 25.47 -3.27 7.29
CA SER A 203 25.98 -3.94 8.49
C SER A 203 24.86 -4.14 9.50
N GLY A 204 24.87 -5.28 10.20
CA GLY A 204 23.94 -5.53 11.30
C GLY A 204 22.67 -6.35 10.97
N TRP A 205 22.41 -6.65 9.69
CA TRP A 205 21.28 -7.53 9.32
C TRP A 205 21.65 -9.02 9.43
N TRP A 206 22.89 -9.35 9.10
CA TRP A 206 23.41 -10.72 9.16
C TRP A 206 23.60 -11.25 10.60
N ASP A 207 23.88 -10.37 11.55
CA ASP A 207 24.07 -10.69 12.98
C ASP A 207 22.83 -10.37 13.83
N GLY A 208 21.73 -9.91 13.21
CA GLY A 208 20.47 -9.57 13.89
C GLY A 208 20.50 -8.27 14.70
N SER A 209 21.62 -7.53 14.73
CA SER A 209 21.75 -6.31 15.56
C SER A 209 20.85 -5.17 15.10
N ASN A 210 20.56 -5.05 13.80
CA ASN A 210 19.60 -4.07 13.28
C ASN A 210 18.17 -4.42 13.65
N LEU A 211 17.81 -5.70 13.64
CA LEU A 211 16.50 -6.14 14.09
C LEU A 211 16.32 -5.88 15.58
N TRP A 212 17.35 -6.17 16.40
CA TRP A 212 17.39 -5.78 17.81
C TRP A 212 17.20 -4.27 18.00
N ARG A 213 18.00 -3.45 17.29
CA ARG A 213 17.93 -1.99 17.36
C ARG A 213 16.56 -1.44 16.95
N ALA A 214 15.92 -2.04 15.95
CA ALA A 214 14.60 -1.65 15.50
C ALA A 214 13.51 -1.94 16.56
N LEU A 215 13.63 -3.08 17.27
CA LEU A 215 12.64 -3.53 18.25
C LEU A 215 12.78 -2.91 19.65
N ILE A 216 13.89 -2.26 19.97
CA ILE A 216 14.10 -1.59 21.26
C ILE A 216 13.98 -0.07 21.20
N ARG A 217 13.79 0.50 20.01
CA ARG A 217 13.74 1.95 19.81
C ARG A 217 12.31 2.46 19.91
N PRO A 218 11.98 3.36 20.86
CA PRO A 218 10.69 4.00 20.88
C PRO A 218 10.41 4.78 19.58
N PRO A 219 9.18 4.77 19.05
CA PRO A 219 7.95 4.17 19.61
C PRO A 219 7.69 2.71 19.19
N PHE A 220 8.69 2.01 18.64
CA PHE A 220 8.54 0.67 18.07
C PHE A 220 8.79 -0.48 19.07
N ASP A 221 8.99 -0.17 20.35
CA ASP A 221 9.34 -1.08 21.44
C ASP A 221 8.12 -1.78 22.07
N ILE A 222 7.26 -2.39 21.23
CA ILE A 222 6.08 -3.11 21.70
C ILE A 222 6.46 -4.37 22.49
N ILE A 223 7.53 -5.06 22.06
CA ILE A 223 8.01 -6.27 22.72
C ILE A 223 8.95 -5.88 23.84
N SER A 224 8.74 -6.42 25.04
CA SER A 224 9.63 -6.16 26.15
C SER A 224 11.07 -6.62 25.85
N PRO A 225 12.09 -5.83 26.24
CA PRO A 225 13.48 -6.22 26.03
C PRO A 225 13.84 -7.59 26.61
N ASP A 226 13.22 -7.99 27.73
CA ASP A 226 13.45 -9.31 28.35
C ASP A 226 13.12 -10.49 27.41
N ILE A 227 12.03 -10.37 26.65
CA ILE A 227 11.64 -11.38 25.65
C ILE A 227 12.67 -11.41 24.53
N LEU A 228 13.10 -10.24 24.05
CA LEU A 228 14.11 -10.15 22.99
C LEU A 228 15.45 -10.76 23.42
N ILE A 229 15.88 -10.55 24.67
CA ILE A 229 17.13 -11.15 25.21
C ILE A 229 17.01 -12.67 25.25
N ARG A 230 15.86 -13.19 25.70
CA ARG A 230 15.60 -14.64 25.75
C ARG A 230 15.68 -15.28 24.36
N PHE A 231 15.20 -14.59 23.32
CA PHE A 231 15.19 -15.08 21.94
C PHE A 231 16.32 -14.48 21.07
N LYS A 232 17.42 -13.99 21.66
CA LYS A 232 18.50 -13.30 20.92
C LYS A 232 19.06 -14.08 19.73
N TYR A 233 19.12 -15.41 19.79
CA TYR A 233 19.61 -16.27 18.70
C TYR A 233 18.64 -16.36 17.51
N LEU A 234 17.39 -15.98 17.69
CA LEU A 234 16.39 -15.93 16.62
C LEU A 234 16.54 -14.67 15.75
N LEU A 235 17.11 -13.59 16.29
CA LEU A 235 17.21 -12.30 15.59
C LEU A 235 18.09 -12.35 14.32
N PRO A 236 19.26 -12.99 14.31
CA PRO A 236 20.03 -13.19 13.07
C PRO A 236 19.26 -14.01 12.03
N ILE A 237 18.58 -15.08 12.46
CA ILE A 237 17.81 -15.95 11.58
C ILE A 237 16.67 -15.16 10.92
N LEU A 238 15.95 -14.35 11.70
CA LEU A 238 14.89 -13.48 11.19
C LEU A 238 15.44 -12.41 10.26
N GLY A 239 16.56 -11.76 10.62
CA GLY A 239 17.21 -10.76 9.79
C GLY A 239 17.59 -11.30 8.41
N ILE A 240 18.27 -12.46 8.38
CA ILE A 240 18.62 -13.15 7.13
C ILE A 240 17.37 -13.57 6.36
N SER A 241 16.34 -14.07 7.05
CA SER A 241 15.08 -14.47 6.42
C SER A 241 14.38 -13.29 5.75
N ILE A 242 14.36 -12.11 6.37
CA ILE A 242 13.81 -10.88 5.78
C ILE A 242 14.57 -10.51 4.51
N CYS A 243 15.91 -10.50 4.55
CA CYS A 243 16.75 -10.22 3.38
C CYS A 243 16.47 -11.20 2.22
N LEU A 244 16.38 -12.50 2.53
CA LEU A 244 16.07 -13.54 1.54
C LEU A 244 14.65 -13.36 0.97
N ILE A 245 13.67 -13.05 1.82
CA ILE A 245 12.27 -12.83 1.42
C ILE A 245 12.17 -11.63 0.47
N GLU A 246 12.84 -10.52 0.78
CA GLU A 246 12.78 -9.30 -0.04
C GLU A 246 13.53 -9.45 -1.38
N LEU A 247 14.75 -10.00 -1.37
CA LEU A 247 15.52 -10.21 -2.60
C LEU A 247 14.93 -11.29 -3.50
N GLY A 248 14.49 -12.40 -2.89
CA GLY A 248 13.90 -13.51 -3.64
C GLY A 248 12.51 -13.19 -4.18
N TYR A 249 11.80 -12.22 -3.61
CA TYR A 249 10.48 -11.77 -4.07
C TYR A 249 10.50 -11.45 -5.57
N VAL A 250 11.51 -10.70 -6.03
CA VAL A 250 11.64 -10.19 -7.40
C VAL A 250 11.61 -11.30 -8.45
N PHE A 251 12.19 -12.45 -8.14
CA PHE A 251 12.30 -13.58 -9.08
C PHE A 251 11.20 -14.61 -8.82
N CYS A 252 10.97 -14.96 -7.55
CA CYS A 252 10.13 -16.08 -7.19
C CYS A 252 8.63 -15.76 -7.18
N ILE A 253 8.23 -14.49 -7.16
CA ILE A 253 6.81 -14.12 -7.24
C ILE A 253 6.22 -14.36 -8.64
N TRP A 254 7.05 -14.28 -9.69
CA TRP A 254 6.61 -14.49 -11.07
C TRP A 254 6.32 -15.96 -11.38
N MET A 255 7.09 -16.87 -10.79
CA MET A 255 6.96 -18.31 -10.98
C MET A 255 5.69 -18.85 -10.32
N LYS A 256 4.80 -19.48 -11.09
CA LYS A 256 3.48 -19.97 -10.62
C LYS A 256 3.59 -20.92 -9.42
N LYS A 257 4.62 -21.76 -9.34
CA LYS A 257 4.81 -22.75 -8.26
C LYS A 257 5.19 -22.10 -6.93
N THR A 258 6.04 -21.09 -6.95
CA THR A 258 6.57 -20.46 -5.74
C THR A 258 5.76 -19.24 -5.32
N ARG A 259 5.05 -18.58 -6.25
CA ARG A 259 4.26 -17.37 -6.00
C ARG A 259 3.45 -17.41 -4.71
N PHE A 260 2.72 -18.49 -4.49
CA PHE A 260 1.88 -18.63 -3.29
C PHE A 260 2.71 -18.55 -2.01
N ILE A 261 3.80 -19.31 -1.94
CA ILE A 261 4.69 -19.37 -0.78
C ILE A 261 5.29 -17.98 -0.52
N TRP A 262 5.81 -17.32 -1.56
CA TRP A 262 6.43 -16.00 -1.42
C TRP A 262 5.43 -14.92 -1.03
N LEU A 263 4.20 -14.97 -1.56
CA LEU A 263 3.14 -14.05 -1.17
C LEU A 263 2.69 -14.26 0.27
N VAL A 264 2.63 -15.51 0.76
CA VAL A 264 2.36 -15.79 2.17
C VAL A 264 3.52 -15.30 3.05
N CYS A 265 4.77 -15.56 2.66
CA CYS A 265 5.95 -15.11 3.41
C CYS A 265 6.01 -13.58 3.51
N ILE A 266 5.77 -12.86 2.41
CA ILE A 266 5.81 -11.39 2.43
C ILE A 266 4.66 -10.84 3.28
N VAL A 267 3.44 -11.39 3.17
CA VAL A 267 2.30 -10.95 3.98
C VAL A 267 2.55 -11.24 5.45
N ALA A 268 3.04 -12.44 5.79
CA ALA A 268 3.39 -12.82 7.16
C ALA A 268 4.48 -11.90 7.74
N MET A 269 5.48 -11.53 6.94
CA MET A 269 6.52 -10.58 7.34
C MET A 269 5.92 -9.20 7.67
N HIS A 270 5.00 -8.68 6.84
CA HIS A 270 4.37 -7.38 7.13
C HIS A 270 3.44 -7.43 8.34
N ILE A 271 2.71 -8.55 8.52
CA ILE A 271 1.93 -8.78 9.75
C ILE A 271 2.86 -8.76 10.97
N ALA A 272 4.01 -9.47 10.90
CA ALA A 272 4.98 -9.47 11.99
C ALA A 272 5.48 -8.04 12.27
N ILE A 273 5.88 -7.27 11.25
CA ILE A 273 6.29 -5.87 11.41
C ILE A 273 5.20 -5.03 12.08
N GLY A 274 3.94 -5.17 11.66
CA GLY A 274 2.82 -4.45 12.26
C GLY A 274 2.61 -4.79 13.74
N LEU A 275 2.71 -6.08 14.10
CA LEU A 275 2.48 -6.56 15.46
C LEU A 275 3.67 -6.31 16.40
N THR A 276 4.90 -6.44 15.91
CA THR A 276 6.10 -6.34 16.75
C THR A 276 6.64 -4.91 16.85
N MET A 277 6.41 -4.08 15.84
CA MET A 277 6.86 -2.68 15.80
C MET A 277 5.73 -1.66 15.87
N GLY A 278 4.46 -2.07 15.86
CA GLY A 278 3.33 -1.14 15.94
C GLY A 278 3.05 -0.36 14.66
N MET A 279 3.73 -0.71 13.57
CA MET A 279 3.58 -0.02 12.29
C MET A 279 2.36 -0.55 11.51
N TYR A 280 1.17 -0.44 12.11
CA TYR A 280 -0.07 -1.03 11.59
C TYR A 280 -0.44 -0.49 10.20
N LEU A 281 -0.35 0.83 10.01
CA LEU A 281 -0.68 1.47 8.73
C LEU A 281 0.29 1.05 7.62
N PHE A 282 1.58 0.92 7.94
CA PHE A 282 2.60 0.41 7.01
C PHE A 282 2.36 -1.05 6.64
N ALA A 283 2.09 -1.90 7.64
CA ALA A 283 1.78 -3.30 7.40
C ALA A 283 0.54 -3.45 6.51
N LEU A 284 -0.52 -2.72 6.81
CA LEU A 284 -1.78 -2.78 6.07
C LEU A 284 -1.61 -2.37 4.61
N ILE A 285 -0.96 -1.23 4.32
CA ILE A 285 -0.78 -0.79 2.92
C ILE A 285 0.06 -1.78 2.13
N MET A 286 1.14 -2.30 2.70
CA MET A 286 1.98 -3.26 2.01
C MET A 286 1.25 -4.58 1.73
N ILE A 287 0.43 -5.05 2.68
CA ILE A 287 -0.43 -6.23 2.47
C ILE A 287 -1.44 -5.96 1.34
N VAL A 288 -2.13 -4.81 1.37
CA VAL A 288 -3.09 -4.41 0.32
C VAL A 288 -2.45 -4.40 -1.06
N LEU A 289 -1.29 -3.75 -1.21
CA LEU A 289 -0.61 -3.65 -2.51
C LEU A 289 -0.17 -5.03 -3.02
N ASN A 290 0.34 -5.90 -2.15
CA ASN A 290 0.73 -7.27 -2.53
C ASN A 290 -0.46 -8.12 -2.93
N LEU A 291 -1.55 -8.07 -2.16
CA LEU A 291 -2.78 -8.78 -2.46
C LEU A 291 -3.41 -8.26 -3.75
N ALA A 292 -3.38 -6.96 -4.01
CA ALA A 292 -3.85 -6.42 -5.28
C ALA A 292 -2.99 -6.89 -6.47
N ALA A 293 -1.66 -6.83 -6.34
CA ALA A 293 -0.75 -7.17 -7.43
C ALA A 293 -0.79 -8.66 -7.81
N PHE A 294 -0.75 -9.56 -6.82
CA PHE A 294 -0.54 -10.99 -7.03
C PHE A 294 -1.65 -11.90 -6.47
N GLY A 295 -2.60 -11.33 -5.70
CA GLY A 295 -3.63 -12.11 -5.03
C GLY A 295 -4.78 -12.64 -5.90
N PRO A 296 -5.29 -11.95 -6.93
CA PRO A 296 -6.41 -12.47 -7.74
C PRO A 296 -6.15 -13.82 -8.41
N ASP A 297 -4.88 -14.17 -8.59
CA ASP A 297 -4.47 -15.47 -9.14
C ASP A 297 -4.56 -16.61 -8.11
N PHE A 298 -4.81 -16.32 -6.82
CA PHE A 298 -4.97 -17.30 -5.72
C PHE A 298 -6.05 -18.33 -6.02
N GLY A 299 -7.19 -17.90 -6.56
CA GLY A 299 -8.33 -18.79 -6.82
C GLY A 299 -7.98 -19.91 -7.79
N SER A 300 -7.14 -19.63 -8.79
CA SER A 300 -6.71 -20.64 -9.76
C SER A 300 -5.73 -21.67 -9.16
N LEU A 301 -4.90 -21.25 -8.20
CA LEU A 301 -3.87 -22.08 -7.58
C LEU A 301 -4.43 -22.94 -6.44
N PHE A 302 -5.34 -22.40 -5.62
CA PHE A 302 -6.01 -23.16 -4.55
C PHE A 302 -6.92 -24.23 -5.14
N LEU A 303 -7.63 -23.93 -6.22
CA LEU A 303 -8.44 -24.93 -6.94
C LEU A 303 -7.55 -26.01 -7.58
N ALA A 304 -6.43 -25.65 -8.21
CA ALA A 304 -5.48 -26.62 -8.75
C ALA A 304 -4.83 -27.50 -7.66
N TYR A 305 -4.55 -26.93 -6.48
CA TYR A 305 -4.03 -27.68 -5.33
C TYR A 305 -5.12 -28.60 -4.76
N ARG A 306 -6.36 -28.13 -4.62
CA ARG A 306 -7.50 -28.93 -4.15
C ARG A 306 -7.85 -30.08 -5.10
N GLU A 307 -7.79 -29.86 -6.41
CA GLU A 307 -7.96 -30.91 -7.43
C GLU A 307 -6.84 -31.97 -7.32
N ARG A 308 -5.60 -31.54 -7.06
CA ARG A 308 -4.44 -32.44 -6.91
C ARG A 308 -4.47 -33.30 -5.64
N PHE A 309 -5.13 -32.83 -4.59
CA PHE A 309 -5.28 -33.52 -3.29
C PHE A 309 -6.71 -33.99 -3.03
N ARG A 310 -7.56 -34.05 -4.06
CA ARG A 310 -8.88 -34.67 -3.93
C ARG A 310 -8.65 -36.17 -3.71
N PRO A 311 -9.05 -36.75 -2.56
CA PRO A 311 -9.03 -38.19 -2.43
C PRO A 311 -9.95 -38.75 -3.52
N VAL A 312 -9.39 -39.60 -4.38
CA VAL A 312 -10.17 -40.40 -5.32
C VAL A 312 -11.02 -41.32 -4.45
N LEU A 313 -12.25 -40.91 -4.13
CA LEU A 313 -13.23 -41.81 -3.53
C LEU A 313 -13.48 -42.92 -4.56
N PRO A 314 -13.23 -44.19 -4.24
CA PRO A 314 -13.64 -45.27 -5.13
C PRO A 314 -15.16 -45.19 -5.28
N GLU A 315 -15.59 -45.16 -6.54
CA GLU A 315 -16.98 -45.24 -6.96
C GLU A 315 -17.60 -46.44 -6.24
N ARG A 316 -18.54 -46.20 -5.32
CA ARG A 316 -19.29 -47.26 -4.66
C ARG A 316 -19.98 -48.06 -5.76
N LEU A 317 -19.56 -49.31 -5.95
CA LEU A 317 -20.35 -50.34 -6.62
C LEU A 317 -21.72 -50.38 -5.92
N SER A 318 -22.74 -49.89 -6.63
CA SER A 318 -24.14 -50.12 -6.24
C SER A 318 -24.46 -51.60 -6.45
N PRO A 319 -25.19 -52.24 -5.53
CA PRO A 319 -25.58 -53.64 -5.65
C PRO A 319 -26.53 -53.91 -6.83
#